data_AF-W4LXX8-F1
#
_entry.id   AF-W4LXX8-F1
#
_cell.length_a   1.000
_cell.length_b   1.000
_cell.length_c   1.000
_cell.angle_alpha   90.00
_cell.angle_beta   90.00
_cell.angle_gamma   90.00
#
_symmetry.space_group_name_H-M   'P 1'
#
loop_
_entity.id
_entity.type
_entity.pdbx_description
1 polymer ?
#
loop_
_entity_poly.entity_id
_entity_poly.type
_entity_poly.pdbx_seq_one_letter_code
_entity_poly.pdbx_strand_id
1 'polypeptide(L)'
;MRSKMTLEDMLMHIRENPKALITLARYVRIGELIVDGQYVAATPAAAELHGYDSVASLMQYYLSETHVLEQYKTGKLMALARALGHDIPKDYCVEIQPPNQKPVPVRKHVYPFEDQHGTSYFFTRLEPVKEPVGMPAIDIEALNLSPQMILEWGGLSTVAEVRMMLEERAAAHDLIRQHISLTEHLLTSLHGLTTDVILPNHNLKNQDVKRNFVSVDAKYTDESIPTGTVAIELNAPNSAMTKRSVQRKYRHSCYRCKGEWIGDERDPAECVYCRTRRWRDGKTRWERRRDGESS
;
A
#
# COMPACT_ATOMS: atom_id res chain seq x y z
N MET A 1 20.73 35.14 19.71
CA MET A 1 19.56 34.67 18.93
C MET A 1 20.07 33.82 17.79
N ARG A 2 19.72 32.53 17.70
CA ARG A 2 20.04 31.73 16.50
C ARG A 2 19.07 32.18 15.41
N SER A 3 19.59 32.58 14.24
CA SER A 3 18.76 32.91 13.08
C SER A 3 17.85 31.72 12.78
N LYS A 4 16.54 31.97 12.64
CA LYS A 4 15.57 30.94 12.27
C LYS A 4 15.84 30.59 10.81
N MET A 5 16.27 29.36 10.53
CA MET A 5 16.56 28.92 9.16
C MET A 5 15.29 28.99 8.30
N THR A 6 15.40 29.65 7.15
CA THR A 6 14.30 29.75 6.17
C THR A 6 14.39 28.64 5.11
N LEU A 7 13.32 28.45 4.35
CA LEU A 7 13.31 27.53 3.21
C LEU A 7 14.35 27.96 2.15
N GLU A 8 14.45 29.26 1.89
CA GLU A 8 15.40 29.87 0.97
C GLU A 8 16.84 29.59 1.39
N ASP A 9 17.16 29.74 2.68
CA ASP A 9 18.49 29.41 3.22
C ASP A 9 18.86 27.95 2.96
N MET A 10 17.90 27.03 3.15
CA MET A 10 18.10 25.60 2.95
C MET A 10 18.31 25.23 1.49
N LEU A 11 17.52 25.82 0.59
CA LEU A 11 17.65 25.62 -0.85
C LEU A 11 18.99 26.18 -1.38
N MET A 12 19.39 27.35 -0.89
CA MET A 12 20.68 27.95 -1.19
C MET A 12 21.84 27.08 -0.69
N HIS A 13 21.77 26.59 0.55
CA HIS A 13 22.77 25.69 1.10
C HIS A 13 22.91 24.39 0.29
N ILE A 14 21.82 23.79 -0.17
CA ILE A 14 21.85 22.61 -1.05
C ILE A 14 22.55 22.94 -2.37
N ARG A 15 22.25 24.08 -2.98
CA ARG A 15 22.84 24.51 -4.26
C ARG A 15 24.35 24.74 -4.15
N GLU A 16 24.80 25.35 -3.05
CA GLU A 16 26.21 25.69 -2.81
C GLU A 16 27.08 24.49 -2.42
N ASN A 17 26.46 23.37 -2.01
CA ASN A 17 27.16 22.18 -1.51
C ASN A 17 26.84 20.92 -2.33
N PRO A 18 27.09 20.90 -3.65
CA PRO A 18 26.62 19.82 -4.54
C PRO A 18 27.21 18.44 -4.24
N LYS A 19 28.36 18.37 -3.55
CA LYS A 19 29.04 17.13 -3.15
C LYS A 19 28.61 16.60 -1.79
N ALA A 20 27.93 17.41 -0.98
CA ALA A 20 27.39 16.94 0.29
C ALA A 20 26.20 16.00 0.01
N LEU A 21 25.88 15.10 0.94
CA LEU A 21 24.73 14.21 0.81
C LEU A 21 23.55 14.82 1.57
N ILE A 22 22.83 15.70 0.90
CA ILE A 22 21.75 16.50 1.51
C ILE A 22 20.46 16.30 0.73
N THR A 23 19.37 16.11 1.46
CA THR A 23 18.01 16.11 0.93
C THR A 23 17.12 17.07 1.71
N LEU A 24 16.12 17.61 1.03
CA LEU A 24 15.04 18.37 1.63
C LEU A 24 13.72 17.73 1.23
N ALA A 25 12.97 17.27 2.21
CA ALA A 25 11.64 16.72 2.02
C ALA A 25 10.58 17.61 2.65
N ARG A 26 9.44 17.75 1.98
CA ARG A 26 8.25 18.41 2.51
C ARG A 26 7.29 17.36 3.06
N TYR A 27 6.71 17.61 4.22
CA TYR A 27 5.58 16.82 4.72
C TYR A 27 4.38 16.99 3.78
N VAL A 28 3.81 15.89 3.32
CA VAL A 28 2.65 15.90 2.42
C VAL A 28 1.54 15.02 2.96
N ARG A 29 0.32 15.51 2.81
CA ARG A 29 -0.91 14.77 3.07
C ARG A 29 -1.71 14.69 1.77
N ILE A 30 -2.03 13.47 1.35
CA ILE A 30 -2.81 13.19 0.14
C ILE A 30 -4.17 12.64 0.60
N GLY A 31 -5.21 13.46 0.48
CA GLY A 31 -6.51 13.18 1.09
C GLY A 31 -6.42 13.09 2.61
N GLU A 32 -7.30 12.31 3.24
CA GLU A 32 -7.31 12.18 4.71
C GLU A 32 -6.38 11.09 5.25
N LEU A 33 -6.03 10.12 4.39
CA LEU A 33 -5.49 8.82 4.82
C LEU A 33 -4.02 8.62 4.48
N ILE A 34 -3.45 9.36 3.53
CA ILE A 34 -2.09 9.12 3.07
C ILE A 34 -1.19 10.26 3.53
N VAL A 35 -0.12 9.93 4.23
CA VAL A 35 0.89 10.90 4.67
C VAL A 35 2.28 10.39 4.37
N ASP A 36 3.09 11.25 3.76
CA ASP A 36 4.45 10.95 3.36
C ASP A 36 5.37 12.17 3.40
N GLY A 37 6.64 11.99 3.04
CA GLY A 37 7.57 13.07 2.73
C GLY A 37 7.86 13.09 1.24
N GLN A 38 7.66 14.22 0.57
CA GLN A 38 8.01 14.39 -0.84
C GLN A 38 9.36 15.10 -0.94
N TYR A 39 10.30 14.57 -1.73
CA TYR A 39 11.53 15.29 -2.02
C TYR A 39 11.22 16.58 -2.81
N VAL A 40 11.71 17.71 -2.32
CA VAL A 40 11.56 19.02 -2.98
C VAL A 40 12.89 19.62 -3.41
N ALA A 41 14.00 19.16 -2.84
CA ALA A 41 15.34 19.43 -3.31
C ALA A 41 16.32 18.35 -2.83
N ALA A 42 17.42 18.17 -3.55
CA ALA A 42 18.53 17.35 -3.12
C ALA A 42 19.82 17.83 -3.81
N THR A 43 20.96 17.48 -3.22
CA THR A 43 22.26 17.56 -3.88
C THR A 43 22.42 16.43 -4.91
N PRO A 44 23.19 16.61 -6.00
CA PRO A 44 23.50 15.54 -6.96
C PRO A 44 24.07 14.27 -6.29
N ALA A 45 25.00 14.42 -5.34
CA ALA A 45 25.58 13.28 -4.63
C ALA A 45 24.52 12.50 -3.82
N ALA A 46 23.52 13.18 -3.26
CA ALA A 46 22.41 12.50 -2.59
C ALA A 46 21.51 11.75 -3.58
N ALA A 47 21.26 12.29 -4.78
CA ALA A 47 20.50 11.57 -5.81
C ALA A 47 21.22 10.28 -6.23
N GLU A 48 22.53 10.36 -6.45
CA GLU A 48 23.38 9.21 -6.77
C GLU A 48 23.35 8.15 -5.65
N LEU A 49 23.45 8.56 -4.38
CA LEU A 49 23.35 7.66 -3.23
C LEU A 49 22.01 6.90 -3.19
N HIS A 50 20.92 7.54 -3.64
CA HIS A 50 19.60 6.89 -3.75
C HIS A 50 19.43 6.08 -5.04
N GLY A 51 20.47 5.97 -5.88
CA GLY A 51 20.47 5.21 -7.13
C GLY A 51 19.78 5.91 -8.31
N TYR A 52 19.72 7.25 -8.30
CA TYR A 52 19.13 8.04 -9.38
C TYR A 52 20.17 8.88 -10.11
N ASP A 53 20.07 8.93 -11.44
CA ASP A 53 21.00 9.66 -12.31
C ASP A 53 20.89 11.19 -12.20
N SER A 54 19.79 11.69 -11.62
CA SER A 54 19.57 13.12 -11.46
C SER A 54 18.72 13.46 -10.24
N VAL A 55 18.88 14.68 -9.74
CA VAL A 55 18.03 15.24 -8.68
C VAL A 55 16.57 15.27 -9.12
N ALA A 56 16.30 15.62 -10.38
CA ALA A 56 14.94 15.66 -10.93
C ALA A 56 14.28 14.28 -10.91
N SER A 57 15.04 13.21 -11.17
CA SER A 57 14.54 11.83 -11.09
C SER A 57 14.18 11.45 -9.65
N LEU A 58 15.07 11.72 -8.68
CA LEU A 58 14.79 11.46 -7.26
C LEU A 58 13.54 12.22 -6.77
N MET A 59 13.35 13.46 -7.22
CA MET A 59 12.22 14.32 -6.82
C MET A 59 10.84 13.82 -7.27
N GLN A 60 10.77 12.80 -8.14
CA GLN A 60 9.50 12.16 -8.53
C GLN A 60 8.98 11.18 -7.48
N TYR A 61 9.80 10.84 -6.48
CA TYR A 61 9.51 9.82 -5.48
C TYR A 61 9.23 10.41 -4.10
N TYR A 62 8.61 9.60 -3.25
CA TYR A 62 8.41 9.90 -1.83
C TYR A 62 9.44 9.19 -0.96
N LEU A 63 9.66 9.69 0.26
CA LEU A 63 10.59 9.11 1.21
C LEU A 63 10.30 7.62 1.49
N SER A 64 9.02 7.24 1.57
CA SER A 64 8.63 5.84 1.80
C SER A 64 9.05 4.88 0.69
N GLU A 65 9.30 5.39 -0.52
CA GLU A 65 9.61 4.61 -1.72
C GLU A 65 11.11 4.41 -1.91
N THR A 66 11.92 5.21 -1.22
CA THR A 66 13.38 5.23 -1.33
C THR A 66 14.07 4.75 -0.05
N HIS A 67 13.30 4.31 0.94
CA HIS A 67 13.79 3.77 2.21
C HIS A 67 13.19 2.40 2.45
N VAL A 68 13.85 1.61 3.31
CA VAL A 68 13.21 0.41 3.85
C VAL A 68 11.95 0.81 4.62
N LEU A 69 10.79 0.32 4.18
CA LEU A 69 9.48 0.82 4.61
C LEU A 69 9.27 0.77 6.14
N GLU A 70 9.68 -0.33 6.79
CA GLU A 70 9.55 -0.48 8.25
C GLU A 70 10.41 0.53 9.03
N GLN A 71 11.60 0.84 8.52
CA GLN A 71 12.46 1.86 9.11
C GLN A 71 11.89 3.25 8.86
N TYR A 72 11.32 3.50 7.68
CA TYR A 72 10.63 4.75 7.39
C TYR A 72 9.44 4.99 8.34
N LYS A 73 8.60 3.98 8.57
CA LYS A 73 7.49 4.02 9.53
C LYS A 73 7.96 4.33 10.94
N THR A 74 9.02 3.66 11.39
CA THR A 74 9.60 3.93 12.71
C THR A 74 10.15 5.36 12.78
N GLY A 75 10.79 5.84 11.71
CA GLY A 75 11.25 7.24 11.60
C GLY A 75 10.12 8.26 11.67
N LYS A 76 8.95 7.95 11.10
CA LYS A 76 7.72 8.76 11.24
C LYS A 76 7.26 8.83 12.70
N LEU A 77 7.21 7.70 13.40
CA LEU A 77 6.86 7.68 14.83
C LEU A 77 7.85 8.48 15.68
N MET A 78 9.15 8.37 15.39
CA MET A 78 10.19 9.17 16.04
C MET A 78 9.98 10.67 15.79
N ALA A 79 9.64 11.07 14.56
CA ALA A 79 9.36 12.45 14.23
C ALA A 79 8.13 13.01 14.97
N LEU A 80 7.03 12.24 15.05
CA LEU A 80 5.85 12.58 15.86
C LEU A 80 6.23 12.75 17.34
N ALA A 81 6.94 11.79 17.92
CA ALA A 81 7.35 11.85 19.31
C ALA A 81 8.22 13.10 19.59
N ARG A 82 9.14 13.47 18.69
CA ARG A 82 9.90 14.73 18.82
C ARG A 82 9.00 15.97 18.73
N ALA A 83 8.01 15.96 17.84
CA ALA A 83 7.06 17.07 17.71
C ALA A 83 6.22 17.28 18.98
N LEU A 84 5.96 16.20 19.73
CA LEU A 84 5.29 16.23 21.03
C LEU A 84 6.24 16.50 22.22
N GLY A 85 7.52 16.76 21.96
CA GLY A 85 8.49 17.13 22.99
C GLY A 85 9.21 15.95 23.66
N HIS A 86 9.05 14.72 23.17
CA HIS A 86 9.81 13.58 23.69
C HIS A 86 11.28 13.64 23.26
N ASP A 87 12.16 13.19 24.15
CA ASP A 87 13.60 13.12 23.90
C ASP A 87 13.96 11.87 23.08
N ILE A 88 13.73 11.96 21.77
CA ILE A 88 14.07 10.92 20.80
C ILE A 88 15.33 11.32 20.02
N PRO A 89 16.36 10.45 19.91
CA PRO A 89 17.60 10.75 19.20
C PRO A 89 17.36 11.28 17.79
N LYS A 90 17.98 12.40 17.42
CA LYS A 90 17.90 12.98 16.06
C LYS A 90 18.86 12.34 15.06
N ASP A 91 19.83 11.61 15.60
CA ASP A 91 20.90 10.95 14.86
C ASP A 91 20.74 9.44 14.98
N TYR A 92 20.50 8.77 13.87
CA TYR A 92 20.24 7.34 13.82
C TYR A 92 20.57 6.79 12.44
N CYS A 93 20.89 5.50 12.35
CA CYS A 93 21.13 4.86 11.06
C CYS A 93 19.84 4.26 10.50
N VAL A 94 19.68 4.38 9.19
CA VAL A 94 18.64 3.74 8.39
C VAL A 94 19.27 3.21 7.11
N GLU A 95 18.49 2.51 6.33
CA GLU A 95 18.85 2.03 5.01
C GLU A 95 18.02 2.77 3.96
N ILE A 96 18.73 3.36 3.01
CA ILE A 96 18.17 3.80 1.74
C ILE A 96 18.01 2.56 0.88
N GLN A 97 16.89 2.45 0.16
CA GLN A 97 16.61 1.36 -0.76
C GLN A 97 16.67 1.93 -2.20
N PRO A 98 17.83 1.87 -2.88
CA PRO A 98 17.90 2.28 -4.27
C PRO A 98 17.12 1.29 -5.16
N PRO A 99 16.62 1.72 -6.32
CA PRO A 99 15.93 0.84 -7.26
C PRO A 99 16.83 -0.31 -7.71
N ASN A 100 16.35 -1.54 -7.61
CA ASN A 100 17.04 -2.76 -8.06
C ASN A 100 18.44 -2.99 -7.47
N GLN A 101 18.76 -2.37 -6.32
CA GLN A 101 20.05 -2.52 -5.65
C GLN A 101 19.87 -2.97 -4.21
N LYS A 102 20.98 -3.36 -3.56
CA LYS A 102 20.96 -3.66 -2.13
C LYS A 102 20.73 -2.38 -1.32
N PRO A 103 20.07 -2.47 -0.16
CA PRO A 103 19.96 -1.33 0.75
C PRO A 103 21.34 -0.78 1.12
N VAL A 104 21.43 0.55 1.21
CA VAL A 104 22.64 1.28 1.57
C VAL A 104 22.45 1.90 2.95
N PRO A 105 23.23 1.47 3.96
CA PRO A 105 23.09 2.01 5.30
C PRO A 105 23.71 3.41 5.41
N VAL A 106 22.95 4.32 6.00
CA VAL A 106 23.31 5.73 6.18
C VAL A 106 22.93 6.20 7.58
N ARG A 107 23.77 7.03 8.18
CA ARG A 107 23.40 7.85 9.33
C ARG A 107 22.65 9.09 8.85
N LYS A 108 21.50 9.34 9.46
CA LYS A 108 20.67 10.51 9.19
C LYS A 108 20.82 11.54 10.30
N HIS A 109 21.00 12.79 9.90
CA HIS A 109 20.89 13.97 10.76
C HIS A 109 19.71 14.80 10.25
N VAL A 110 18.59 14.79 10.97
CA VAL A 110 17.33 15.42 10.53
C VAL A 110 17.08 16.71 11.29
N TYR A 111 16.87 17.79 10.54
CA TYR A 111 16.59 19.13 11.03
C TYR A 111 15.18 19.54 10.57
N PRO A 112 14.13 19.30 11.40
CA PRO A 112 12.78 19.71 11.08
C PRO A 112 12.63 21.23 11.23
N PHE A 113 11.87 21.85 10.34
CA PHE A 113 11.47 23.25 10.45
C PHE A 113 10.12 23.49 9.75
N GLU A 114 9.50 24.63 10.05
CA GLU A 114 8.28 25.09 9.38
C GLU A 114 8.56 26.38 8.64
N ASP A 115 7.98 26.52 7.45
CA ASP A 115 7.99 27.79 6.73
C ASP A 115 7.00 28.81 7.34
N GLN A 116 6.92 29.99 6.73
CA GLN A 116 5.99 31.05 7.16
C GLN A 116 4.51 30.70 7.01
N HIS A 117 4.18 29.63 6.27
CA HIS A 117 2.82 29.14 6.04
C HIS A 117 2.47 27.94 6.94
N GLY A 118 3.38 27.52 7.82
CA GLY A 118 3.20 26.35 8.68
C GLY A 118 3.42 25.02 7.96
N THR A 119 4.00 25.03 6.75
CA THR A 119 4.36 23.80 6.06
C THR A 119 5.61 23.19 6.68
N SER A 120 5.53 21.94 7.12
CA SER A 120 6.67 21.24 7.72
C SER A 120 7.64 20.71 6.66
N TYR A 121 8.93 20.94 6.87
CA TYR A 121 10.04 20.46 6.06
C TYR A 121 11.06 19.70 6.91
N PHE A 122 11.75 18.78 6.27
CA PHE A 122 12.81 17.97 6.87
C PHE A 122 14.08 18.12 6.03
N PHE A 123 14.99 18.98 6.50
CA PHE A 123 16.33 19.07 5.95
C PHE A 123 17.17 17.94 6.54
N THR A 124 17.72 17.08 5.69
CA THR A 124 18.43 15.87 6.12
C THR A 124 19.83 15.84 5.55
N ARG A 125 20.82 15.67 6.43
CA ARG A 125 22.19 15.31 6.02
C ARG A 125 22.38 13.81 6.20
N LEU A 126 23.03 13.19 5.23
CA LEU A 126 23.28 11.76 5.17
C LEU A 126 24.78 11.50 5.25
N GLU A 127 25.15 10.44 5.97
CA GLU A 127 26.52 9.96 6.04
C GLU A 127 26.53 8.44 5.79
N PRO A 128 27.21 7.92 4.76
CA PRO A 128 27.32 6.49 4.55
C PRO A 128 28.01 5.83 5.75
N VAL A 129 27.48 4.69 6.21
CA VAL A 129 28.09 3.91 7.29
C VAL A 129 28.48 2.53 6.78
N LYS A 130 29.59 1.97 7.27
CA LYS A 130 30.04 0.63 6.86
C LYS A 130 29.25 -0.48 7.57
N GLU A 131 28.86 -0.23 8.81
CA GLU A 131 28.14 -1.16 9.66
C GLU A 131 26.86 -0.48 10.18
N PRO A 132 25.66 -1.01 9.86
CA PRO A 132 24.43 -0.43 10.34
C PRO A 132 24.29 -0.67 11.84
N VAL A 133 24.26 0.41 12.62
CA VAL A 133 23.70 0.38 13.97
C VAL A 133 22.20 0.52 13.79
N GLY A 134 21.43 -0.53 14.05
CA GLY A 134 19.99 -0.56 13.77
C GLY A 134 19.23 0.64 14.36
N MET A 135 18.02 0.86 13.84
CA MET A 135 17.10 1.88 14.36
C MET A 135 16.90 1.71 15.88
N PRO A 136 16.84 2.80 16.66
CA PRO A 136 16.51 2.71 18.06
C PRO A 136 15.11 2.11 18.22
N ALA A 137 14.95 1.19 19.18
CA ALA A 137 13.64 0.66 19.52
C ALA A 137 12.76 1.79 20.10
N ILE A 138 11.54 1.89 19.61
CA ILE A 138 10.57 2.90 20.03
C ILE A 138 9.47 2.21 20.82
N ASP A 139 9.40 2.52 22.12
CA ASP A 139 8.31 2.07 22.99
C ASP A 139 7.14 3.06 22.88
N ILE A 140 6.14 2.68 22.06
CA ILE A 140 4.95 3.50 21.81
C ILE A 140 4.15 3.73 23.10
N GLU A 141 4.12 2.74 24.00
CA GLU A 141 3.39 2.84 25.28
C GLU A 141 4.09 3.84 26.21
N ALA A 142 5.42 3.76 26.33
CA ALA A 142 6.21 4.71 27.11
C ALA A 142 6.10 6.15 26.58
N LEU A 143 5.89 6.31 25.27
CA LEU A 143 5.69 7.61 24.63
C LEU A 143 4.26 8.15 24.74
N ASN A 144 3.32 7.41 25.35
CA ASN A 144 1.91 7.82 25.49
C ASN A 144 1.27 8.27 24.16
N LEU A 145 1.69 7.69 23.02
CA LEU A 145 1.14 8.06 21.72
C LEU A 145 -0.19 7.35 21.50
N SER A 146 -1.29 8.10 21.49
CA SER A 146 -2.59 7.51 21.19
C SER A 146 -2.68 7.10 19.71
N PRO A 147 -3.45 6.04 19.38
CA PRO A 147 -3.69 5.65 17.99
C PRO A 147 -4.25 6.80 17.13
N GLN A 148 -5.08 7.66 17.73
CA GLN A 148 -5.66 8.81 17.06
C GLN A 148 -4.59 9.84 16.68
N MET A 149 -3.63 10.14 17.56
CA MET A 149 -2.53 11.05 17.24
C MET A 149 -1.63 10.50 16.14
N ILE A 150 -1.36 9.19 16.17
CA ILE A 150 -0.59 8.51 15.13
C ILE A 150 -1.32 8.61 13.79
N LEU A 151 -2.64 8.42 13.76
CA LEU A 151 -3.44 8.54 12.53
C LEU A 151 -3.51 9.99 12.04
N GLU A 152 -3.77 10.93 12.94
CA GLU A 152 -3.88 12.36 12.64
C GLU A 152 -2.57 12.93 12.12
N TRP A 153 -1.42 12.47 12.63
CA TRP A 153 -0.13 12.97 12.17
C TRP A 153 0.45 12.13 11.03
N GLY A 154 0.38 10.81 11.15
CA GLY A 154 1.06 9.85 10.28
C GLY A 154 0.20 9.26 9.17
N GLY A 155 -1.10 9.56 9.13
CA GLY A 155 -2.04 8.93 8.19
C GLY A 155 -2.23 7.44 8.47
N LEU A 156 -3.08 6.81 7.65
CA LEU A 156 -3.30 5.37 7.65
C LEU A 156 -2.23 4.64 6.82
N SER A 157 -1.72 5.28 5.77
CA SER A 157 -0.76 4.67 4.83
C SER A 157 0.26 5.67 4.30
N THR A 158 1.34 5.15 3.73
CA THR A 158 2.32 5.88 2.92
C THR A 158 2.04 5.70 1.42
N VAL A 159 2.72 6.47 0.56
CA VAL A 159 2.60 6.29 -0.89
C VAL A 159 3.14 4.92 -1.32
N ALA A 160 4.26 4.46 -0.73
CA ALA A 160 4.80 3.13 -1.01
C ALA A 160 3.80 2.00 -0.72
N GLU A 161 3.10 2.05 0.43
CA GLU A 161 2.09 1.04 0.78
C GLU A 161 0.94 1.03 -0.23
N VAL A 162 0.43 2.21 -0.60
CA VAL A 162 -0.64 2.31 -1.59
C VAL A 162 -0.17 1.80 -2.95
N ARG A 163 1.07 2.12 -3.37
CA ARG A 163 1.64 1.62 -4.62
C ARG A 163 1.73 0.09 -4.61
N MET A 164 2.28 -0.50 -3.55
CA MET A 164 2.35 -1.97 -3.39
C MET A 164 0.97 -2.61 -3.50
N MET A 165 -0.04 -2.06 -2.81
CA MET A 165 -1.42 -2.57 -2.88
C MET A 165 -2.01 -2.48 -4.31
N LEU A 166 -1.71 -1.39 -5.03
CA LEU A 166 -2.16 -1.20 -6.41
C LEU A 166 -1.45 -2.17 -7.37
N GLU A 167 -0.15 -2.40 -7.19
CA GLU A 167 0.65 -3.34 -7.98
C GLU A 167 0.19 -4.78 -7.76
N GLU A 168 -0.02 -5.19 -6.51
CA GLU A 168 -0.58 -6.52 -6.17
C GLU A 168 -1.95 -6.74 -6.81
N ARG A 169 -2.82 -5.73 -6.77
CA ARG A 169 -4.13 -5.79 -7.40
C ARG A 169 -4.05 -5.85 -8.93
N ALA A 170 -3.15 -5.07 -9.53
CA ALA A 170 -2.93 -5.10 -10.98
C ALA A 170 -2.43 -6.48 -11.43
N ALA A 171 -1.45 -7.05 -10.72
CA ALA A 171 -0.95 -8.40 -10.98
C ALA A 171 -2.05 -9.46 -10.85
N ALA A 172 -2.91 -9.35 -9.83
CA ALA A 172 -4.06 -10.25 -9.67
C ALA A 172 -5.05 -10.13 -10.83
N HIS A 173 -5.34 -8.91 -11.29
CA HIS A 173 -6.21 -8.69 -12.45
C HIS A 173 -5.62 -9.26 -13.75
N ASP A 174 -4.31 -9.14 -13.96
CA ASP A 174 -3.65 -9.69 -15.14
C ASP A 174 -3.65 -11.22 -15.13
N LEU A 175 -3.47 -11.86 -13.97
CA LEU A 175 -3.62 -13.32 -13.82
C LEU A 175 -5.04 -13.78 -14.18
N ILE A 176 -6.06 -13.05 -13.72
CA ILE A 176 -7.47 -13.35 -14.07
C ILE A 176 -7.67 -13.24 -15.59
N ARG A 177 -7.15 -12.17 -16.21
CA ARG A 177 -7.27 -11.97 -17.67
C ARG A 177 -6.58 -13.10 -18.46
N GLN A 178 -5.39 -13.51 -18.03
CA GLN A 178 -4.68 -14.64 -18.65
C GLN A 178 -5.47 -15.95 -18.51
N HIS A 179 -6.09 -16.19 -17.34
CA HIS A 179 -6.91 -17.39 -17.13
C HIS A 179 -8.15 -17.43 -18.03
N ILE A 180 -8.84 -16.29 -18.16
CA ILE A 180 -9.99 -16.14 -19.07
C ILE A 180 -9.55 -16.43 -20.51
N SER A 181 -8.48 -15.80 -20.98
CA SER A 181 -7.97 -16.00 -22.34
C SER A 181 -7.56 -17.45 -22.61
N LEU A 182 -6.90 -18.11 -21.66
CA LEU A 182 -6.54 -19.53 -21.77
C LEU A 182 -7.78 -20.42 -21.84
N THR A 183 -8.80 -20.11 -21.04
CA THR A 183 -10.06 -20.87 -21.02
C THR A 183 -10.84 -20.69 -22.32
N GLU A 184 -10.90 -19.47 -22.86
CA GLU A 184 -11.49 -19.20 -24.18
C GLU A 184 -10.75 -19.94 -25.30
N HIS A 185 -9.41 -19.96 -25.27
CA HIS A 185 -8.62 -20.71 -26.23
C HIS A 185 -8.91 -22.22 -26.14
N LEU A 186 -8.89 -22.79 -24.93
CA LEU A 186 -9.20 -24.21 -24.71
C LEU A 186 -10.62 -24.56 -25.17
N LEU A 187 -11.61 -23.72 -24.86
CA LEU A 187 -12.98 -23.91 -25.32
C LEU A 187 -13.08 -23.87 -26.85
N THR A 188 -12.37 -22.95 -27.50
CA THR A 188 -12.33 -22.83 -28.97
C THR A 188 -11.67 -24.06 -29.60
N SER A 189 -10.54 -24.52 -29.06
CA SER A 189 -9.85 -25.73 -29.51
C SER A 189 -10.72 -26.99 -29.32
N LEU A 190 -11.43 -27.10 -28.20
CA LEU A 190 -12.36 -28.20 -27.95
C LEU A 190 -13.55 -28.17 -28.92
N HIS A 191 -14.10 -26.99 -29.22
CA HIS A 191 -15.18 -26.86 -30.20
C HIS A 191 -14.72 -27.27 -31.60
N GLY A 192 -13.52 -26.86 -32.02
CA GLY A 192 -12.91 -27.28 -33.29
C GLY A 192 -12.71 -28.81 -33.38
N LEU A 193 -12.33 -29.46 -32.28
CA LEU A 193 -12.21 -30.92 -32.22
C LEU A 193 -13.56 -31.66 -32.24
N THR A 194 -14.65 -31.03 -31.78
CA THR A 194 -15.99 -31.62 -31.82
C THR A 194 -16.74 -31.40 -33.14
N THR A 195 -16.35 -30.42 -33.95
CA THR A 195 -17.00 -30.15 -35.25
C THR A 195 -16.47 -31.01 -36.39
N ASP A 196 -15.27 -31.58 -36.29
CA ASP A 196 -14.65 -32.36 -37.39
C ASP A 196 -14.88 -33.88 -37.31
N VAL A 197 -15.64 -34.39 -36.32
CA VAL A 197 -15.91 -35.84 -36.16
C VAL A 197 -17.41 -36.19 -36.01
N ILE A 198 -18.32 -35.33 -36.47
CA ILE A 198 -19.73 -35.74 -36.64
C ILE A 198 -20.05 -35.84 -38.14
N LEU A 199 -19.82 -37.02 -38.69
CA LEU A 199 -20.48 -37.51 -39.91
C LEU A 199 -22.01 -37.34 -39.77
N PRO A 200 -22.73 -37.10 -40.89
CA PRO A 200 -24.13 -36.74 -40.88
C PRO A 200 -24.97 -37.96 -40.51
N ASN A 201 -25.48 -38.00 -39.28
CA ASN A 201 -26.60 -38.87 -38.95
C ASN A 201 -27.89 -38.07 -38.93
N HIS A 202 -28.73 -38.39 -39.92
CA HIS A 202 -30.10 -37.97 -40.08
C HIS A 202 -30.91 -38.07 -38.78
N ASN A 203 -31.85 -37.13 -38.64
CA ASN A 203 -33.07 -37.21 -37.81
C ASN A 203 -32.92 -37.15 -36.28
N LEU A 204 -32.60 -35.96 -35.77
CA LEU A 204 -33.14 -35.53 -34.47
C LEU A 204 -33.88 -34.22 -34.67
N LYS A 205 -35.20 -34.29 -34.50
CA LYS A 205 -36.12 -33.16 -34.56
C LYS A 205 -35.71 -32.12 -33.52
N ASN A 206 -35.57 -30.88 -33.99
CA ASN A 206 -35.41 -29.68 -33.16
C ASN A 206 -36.43 -29.68 -32.02
N GLN A 207 -35.95 -29.81 -30.79
CA GLN A 207 -36.61 -29.21 -29.64
C GLN A 207 -35.89 -27.90 -29.34
N ASP A 208 -36.67 -26.83 -29.42
CA ASP A 208 -36.29 -25.46 -29.15
C ASP A 208 -35.66 -25.30 -27.76
N VAL A 209 -34.33 -25.25 -27.71
CA VAL A 209 -33.62 -24.62 -26.60
C VAL A 209 -33.48 -23.15 -26.96
N LYS A 210 -34.44 -22.33 -26.49
CA LYS A 210 -34.33 -20.86 -26.47
C LYS A 210 -33.10 -20.46 -25.67
N ARG A 211 -31.97 -20.27 -26.36
CA ARG A 211 -30.82 -19.53 -25.83
C ARG A 211 -31.14 -18.04 -25.99
N ASN A 212 -31.47 -17.38 -24.88
CA ASN A 212 -31.51 -15.92 -24.82
C ASN A 212 -30.07 -15.40 -24.90
N PHE A 213 -29.53 -15.29 -26.11
CA PHE A 213 -28.40 -14.41 -26.38
C PHE A 213 -28.95 -13.01 -26.62
N VAL A 214 -28.67 -12.09 -25.70
CA VAL A 214 -28.78 -10.66 -25.97
C VAL A 214 -27.61 -10.32 -26.90
N SER A 215 -27.86 -10.25 -28.20
CA SER A 215 -26.92 -9.61 -29.13
C SER A 215 -27.04 -8.10 -28.94
N VAL A 216 -25.98 -7.47 -28.45
CA VAL A 216 -25.87 -6.02 -28.54
C VAL A 216 -25.05 -5.73 -29.80
N ASP A 217 -25.74 -5.49 -30.90
CA ASP A 217 -25.15 -4.93 -32.11
C ASP A 217 -24.75 -3.48 -31.84
N ALA A 218 -23.48 -3.23 -31.56
CA ALA A 218 -22.94 -1.87 -31.56
C ALA A 218 -22.60 -1.47 -33.01
N LYS A 219 -23.58 -0.91 -33.72
CA LYS A 219 -23.31 -0.14 -34.94
C LYS A 219 -22.69 1.20 -34.54
N TYR A 220 -21.47 1.40 -35.03
CA TYR A 220 -20.73 2.66 -34.96
C TYR A 220 -21.32 3.62 -36.00
N THR A 221 -21.92 4.72 -35.54
CA THR A 221 -22.13 5.94 -36.33
C THR A 221 -21.90 7.15 -35.43
N ASP A 222 -21.41 8.18 -36.11
CA ASP A 222 -20.61 9.32 -35.64
C ASP A 222 -21.34 10.36 -34.78
N GLU A 223 -20.51 11.20 -34.13
CA GLU A 223 -20.79 12.57 -33.66
C GLU A 223 -21.94 12.80 -32.66
N SER A 224 -21.69 12.46 -31.39
CA SER A 224 -21.98 13.36 -30.26
C SER A 224 -21.22 12.88 -29.03
N ILE A 225 -20.46 13.78 -28.40
CA ILE A 225 -19.74 13.50 -27.15
C ILE A 225 -20.77 13.17 -26.07
N PRO A 226 -20.84 11.96 -25.51
CA PRO A 226 -21.62 11.73 -24.31
C PRO A 226 -20.75 12.18 -23.14
N THR A 227 -21.16 13.24 -22.47
CA THR A 227 -20.67 13.61 -21.13
C THR A 227 -21.13 12.51 -20.16
N GLY A 228 -20.43 11.38 -20.17
CA GLY A 228 -20.65 10.28 -19.24
C GLY A 228 -20.13 10.67 -17.87
N THR A 229 -21.02 11.20 -17.04
CA THR A 229 -20.78 11.31 -15.60
C THR A 229 -20.71 9.89 -15.04
N VAL A 230 -19.51 9.40 -14.73
CA VAL A 230 -19.36 8.21 -13.90
C VAL A 230 -19.71 8.64 -12.47
N ALA A 231 -20.90 8.26 -12.01
CA ALA A 231 -21.23 8.32 -10.60
C ALA A 231 -20.36 7.31 -9.86
N ILE A 232 -19.20 7.75 -9.38
CA ILE A 232 -18.49 7.07 -8.30
C ILE A 232 -19.24 7.48 -7.03
N GLU A 233 -20.04 6.59 -6.47
CA GLU A 233 -20.55 6.74 -5.10
C GLU A 233 -19.35 6.67 -4.14
N LEU A 234 -18.69 7.81 -3.97
CA LEU A 234 -17.87 8.09 -2.81
C LEU A 234 -18.85 8.26 -1.65
N ASN A 235 -18.92 7.24 -0.80
CA ASN A 235 -19.51 7.37 0.53
C ASN A 235 -18.69 8.38 1.35
N ALA A 236 -18.91 9.66 1.13
CA ALA A 236 -18.64 10.70 2.12
C ALA A 236 -19.70 10.59 3.22
N PRO A 237 -19.35 10.51 4.50
CA PRO A 237 -20.32 10.71 5.55
C PRO A 237 -20.25 12.17 5.99
N ASN A 238 -21.21 12.98 5.58
CA ASN A 238 -21.66 14.06 6.44
C ASN A 238 -22.87 13.57 7.26
N SER A 239 -22.63 13.57 8.57
CA SER A 239 -23.58 13.82 9.65
C SER A 239 -24.77 12.88 9.83
N ALA A 240 -24.50 11.75 10.48
CA ALA A 240 -25.29 11.24 11.63
C ALA A 240 -24.46 10.16 12.34
N MET A 241 -23.72 10.54 13.41
CA MET A 241 -22.83 9.63 14.13
C MET A 241 -23.61 8.57 14.92
N THR A 242 -23.96 7.48 14.26
CA THR A 242 -24.23 6.19 14.92
C THR A 242 -22.92 5.42 15.05
N LYS A 243 -22.58 5.07 16.29
CA LYS A 243 -21.44 4.23 16.71
C LYS A 243 -21.16 3.08 15.72
N ARG A 244 -20.13 3.21 14.87
CA ARG A 244 -19.67 2.10 14.02
C ARG A 244 -18.90 1.11 14.89
N SER A 245 -19.52 -0.03 15.16
CA SER A 245 -18.88 -1.20 15.74
C SER A 245 -17.75 -1.67 14.82
N VAL A 246 -16.52 -1.75 15.33
CA VAL A 246 -15.41 -2.43 14.65
C VAL A 246 -15.84 -3.88 14.39
N GLN A 247 -16.12 -4.23 13.13
CA GLN A 247 -16.44 -5.61 12.75
C GLN A 247 -15.16 -6.45 12.85
N ARG A 248 -15.10 -7.32 13.85
CA ARG A 248 -13.99 -8.26 14.03
C ARG A 248 -14.12 -9.37 12.98
N LYS A 249 -13.03 -9.64 12.27
CA LYS A 249 -12.90 -10.77 11.35
C LYS A 249 -12.29 -11.97 12.07
N TYR A 250 -12.74 -13.17 11.74
CA TYR A 250 -12.30 -14.44 12.34
C TYR A 250 -11.78 -15.38 11.24
N ARG A 251 -10.63 -16.03 11.47
CA ARG A 251 -10.12 -17.07 10.58
C ARG A 251 -10.68 -18.42 11.00
N HIS A 252 -11.23 -19.17 10.04
CA HIS A 252 -11.82 -20.50 10.24
C HIS A 252 -11.09 -21.54 9.39
N SER A 253 -11.09 -22.79 9.85
CA SER A 253 -10.57 -23.94 9.11
C SER A 253 -11.50 -25.14 9.24
N CYS A 254 -11.92 -25.71 8.11
CA CYS A 254 -12.86 -26.83 8.09
C CYS A 254 -12.14 -28.16 8.36
N TYR A 255 -12.59 -28.91 9.36
CA TYR A 255 -11.97 -30.21 9.66
C TYR A 255 -12.15 -31.26 8.55
N ARG A 256 -13.26 -31.19 7.78
CA ARG A 256 -13.63 -32.15 6.74
C ARG A 256 -12.93 -31.86 5.43
N CYS A 257 -13.11 -30.67 4.87
CA CYS A 257 -12.53 -30.31 3.57
C CYS A 257 -11.18 -29.57 3.65
N LYS A 258 -10.70 -29.27 4.87
CA LYS A 258 -9.46 -28.51 5.13
C LYS A 258 -9.44 -27.08 4.57
N GLY A 259 -10.54 -26.59 4.00
CA GLY A 259 -10.66 -25.22 3.50
C GLY A 259 -10.61 -24.20 4.62
N GLU A 260 -9.93 -23.08 4.38
CA GLU A 260 -9.79 -21.96 5.31
C GLU A 260 -10.48 -20.71 4.77
N TRP A 261 -11.13 -19.92 5.63
CA TRP A 261 -11.79 -18.67 5.22
C TRP A 261 -11.82 -17.66 6.35
N ILE A 262 -12.12 -16.40 6.00
CA ILE A 262 -12.30 -15.31 6.96
C ILE A 262 -13.79 -14.94 7.02
N GLY A 263 -14.39 -15.00 8.21
CA GLY A 263 -15.80 -14.71 8.45
C GLY A 263 -16.01 -13.57 9.45
N ASP A 264 -17.20 -12.99 9.44
CA ASP A 264 -17.64 -12.00 10.45
C ASP A 264 -18.18 -12.67 11.72
N GLU A 265 -18.65 -13.91 11.60
CA GLU A 265 -19.16 -14.70 12.70
C GLU A 265 -18.01 -15.44 13.37
N ARG A 266 -17.95 -15.35 14.70
CA ARG A 266 -16.99 -16.13 15.49
C ARG A 266 -17.23 -17.64 15.32
N ASP A 267 -18.49 -18.06 15.30
CA ASP A 267 -18.94 -19.46 15.29
C ASP A 267 -19.88 -19.73 14.10
N PRO A 268 -19.37 -19.81 12.85
CA PRO A 268 -20.22 -20.03 11.70
C PRO A 268 -20.95 -21.38 11.78
N ALA A 269 -22.24 -21.40 11.44
CA ALA A 269 -23.09 -22.59 11.54
C ALA A 269 -22.64 -23.76 10.64
N GLU A 270 -21.99 -23.46 9.51
CA GLU A 270 -21.50 -24.45 8.55
C GLU A 270 -20.27 -23.97 7.79
N CYS A 271 -19.50 -24.92 7.27
CA CYS A 271 -18.39 -24.62 6.36
C CYS A 271 -18.90 -24.03 5.04
N VAL A 272 -18.33 -22.90 4.62
CA VAL A 272 -18.68 -22.22 3.35
C VAL A 272 -18.39 -23.06 2.11
N TYR A 273 -17.42 -23.99 2.21
CA TYR A 273 -17.00 -24.84 1.09
C TYR A 273 -17.79 -26.16 1.00
N CYS A 274 -17.90 -26.90 2.11
CA CYS A 274 -18.49 -28.25 2.10
C CYS A 274 -19.78 -28.40 2.91
N ARG A 275 -20.36 -27.29 3.39
CA ARG A 275 -21.64 -27.21 4.12
C ARG A 275 -21.75 -28.14 5.33
N THR A 276 -20.61 -28.61 5.85
CA THR A 276 -20.59 -29.50 7.01
C THR A 276 -20.77 -28.68 8.28
N ARG A 277 -21.71 -29.14 9.13
CA ARG A 277 -22.09 -28.52 10.43
C ARG A 277 -21.31 -29.06 11.62
N ARG A 278 -20.56 -30.14 11.44
CA ARG A 278 -19.69 -30.68 12.50
C ARG A 278 -18.42 -29.83 12.55
N TRP A 279 -18.09 -29.35 13.72
CA TRP A 279 -16.80 -28.73 14.03
C TRP A 279 -16.15 -29.66 15.05
N ARG A 280 -14.84 -29.95 14.93
CA ARG A 280 -14.13 -31.02 15.67
C ARG A 280 -14.69 -31.19 17.10
N ASP A 281 -15.46 -32.25 17.26
CA ASP A 281 -15.75 -32.99 18.49
C ASP A 281 -15.91 -32.16 19.78
N GLY A 282 -16.99 -31.37 19.89
CA GLY A 282 -17.71 -31.11 21.16
C GLY A 282 -16.93 -30.67 22.42
N LYS A 283 -15.65 -30.31 22.28
CA LYS A 283 -14.69 -30.05 23.35
C LYS A 283 -13.62 -29.09 22.82
N THR A 284 -13.97 -27.84 22.56
CA THR A 284 -12.94 -26.81 22.38
C THR A 284 -13.47 -25.46 22.85
N ARG A 285 -13.05 -25.13 24.07
CA ARG A 285 -12.92 -23.76 24.56
C ARG A 285 -11.89 -23.09 23.63
N TRP A 286 -12.23 -21.89 23.16
CA TRP A 286 -11.35 -21.06 22.33
C TRP A 286 -9.95 -20.90 22.94
N GLU A 287 -8.94 -21.56 22.37
CA GLU A 287 -7.56 -21.17 22.62
C GLU A 287 -7.28 -19.89 21.84
N ARG A 288 -6.97 -18.82 22.56
CA ARG A 288 -6.35 -17.62 21.98
C ARG A 288 -4.94 -18.01 21.57
N ARG A 289 -4.68 -18.17 20.28
CA ARG A 289 -3.33 -17.98 19.76
C ARG A 289 -3.21 -16.51 19.34
N ARG A 290 -2.34 -15.78 20.03
CA ARG A 290 -1.77 -14.55 19.48
C ARG A 290 -0.85 -14.97 18.34
N ASP A 291 -0.85 -14.20 17.27
CA ASP A 291 0.18 -14.30 16.25
C ASP A 291 1.54 -14.14 16.95
N GLY A 292 2.36 -15.21 16.97
CA GLY A 292 3.68 -15.20 17.62
C GLY A 292 4.15 -16.49 18.30
N GLU A 293 3.31 -17.50 18.53
CA GLU A 293 3.78 -18.79 19.07
C GLU A 293 3.95 -19.83 17.96
N SER A 294 5.21 -20.06 17.57
CA SER A 294 5.64 -21.22 16.80
C SER A 294 5.70 -22.46 17.71
N SER A 295 5.17 -23.57 17.19
CA SER A 295 5.32 -24.93 17.73
C SER A 295 6.76 -25.43 17.75
#